data_AF-A0A7C1K513-F1
#
_entry.id   AF-A0A7C1K513-F1
#
_cell.length_a   1.000
_cell.length_b   1.000
_cell.length_c   1.000
_cell.angle_alpha   90.00
_cell.angle_beta   90.00
_cell.angle_gamma   90.00
#
_symmetry.space_group_name_H-M   'P 1'
#
loop_
_entity.id
_entity.type
_entity.pdbx_description
1 polymer ?
#
loop_
_entity_poly.entity_id
_entity_poly.type
_entity_poly.pdbx_seq_one_letter_code
_entity_poly.pdbx_strand_id
1 'polypeptide(L)'
;MKYRFLMLVVALSALLLGVIANAGAAPAQTQTIVVKDATGTFPEFNPCTGAPGLVTVTYNSVFHITTLPNGTFHVTGTETGTFTFEPNDPNQQVAVGRYTFWFGENSNQASSNGTVTFRVTGQYADGSPIRFNSVAHVSVSATGATTTFEFGRCH
;
A
#
# COMPACT_ATOMS: atom_id res chain seq x y z
N MET A 1 -7.56 11.83 -8.41
CA MET A 1 -7.20 10.41 -8.49
C MET A 1 -5.79 10.13 -7.97
N LYS A 2 -4.76 10.81 -8.49
CA LYS A 2 -3.32 10.74 -8.12
C LYS A 2 -2.91 10.90 -6.64
N TYR A 3 -3.85 11.15 -5.72
CA TYR A 3 -3.55 11.31 -4.30
C TYR A 3 -4.32 10.33 -3.41
N ARG A 4 -5.30 9.60 -3.97
CA ARG A 4 -6.15 8.70 -3.17
C ARG A 4 -5.42 7.42 -2.78
N PHE A 5 -4.62 6.86 -3.70
CA PHE A 5 -3.82 5.65 -3.45
C PHE A 5 -2.72 5.92 -2.42
N LEU A 6 -2.02 7.06 -2.53
CA LEU A 6 -1.00 7.50 -1.58
C LEU A 6 -1.56 7.80 -0.18
N MET A 7 -2.72 8.46 -0.08
CA MET A 7 -3.38 8.79 1.19
C MET A 7 -3.89 7.54 1.94
N LEU A 8 -4.29 6.48 1.22
CA LEU A 8 -4.76 5.24 1.84
C LEU A 8 -3.62 4.48 2.54
N VAL A 9 -2.42 4.50 1.96
CA VAL A 9 -1.23 3.85 2.54
C VAL A 9 -0.76 4.59 3.80
N VAL A 10 -0.74 5.92 3.80
CA VAL A 10 -0.39 6.75 4.97
C VAL A 10 -1.43 6.63 6.10
N ALA A 11 -2.70 6.40 5.77
CA ALA A 11 -3.74 6.19 6.77
C ALA A 11 -3.68 4.80 7.43
N LEU A 12 -3.27 3.75 6.69
CA LEU A 12 -3.12 2.40 7.25
C LEU A 12 -1.98 2.32 8.28
N SER A 13 -0.87 3.03 8.06
CA SER A 13 0.23 3.14 9.03
C SER A 13 -0.18 3.87 10.31
N ALA A 14 -1.11 4.83 10.23
CA ALA A 14 -1.58 5.58 11.40
C ALA A 14 -2.53 4.78 12.30
N LEU A 15 -3.29 3.82 11.76
CA LEU A 15 -4.27 3.03 12.54
C LEU A 15 -3.65 1.95 13.45
N LEU A 16 -2.38 1.60 13.24
CA LEU A 16 -1.64 0.63 14.07
C LEU A 16 -1.02 1.23 15.34
N LEU A 17 -1.19 2.53 15.59
CA LEU A 17 -0.56 3.28 16.71
C LEU A 17 -1.28 3.13 18.07
N GLY A 18 -1.79 1.93 18.37
CA GLY A 18 -2.32 1.60 19.68
C GLY A 18 -1.24 1.02 20.58
N VAL A 19 -0.87 1.77 21.63
CA VAL A 19 0.01 1.42 22.77
C VAL A 19 1.50 1.76 22.58
N ILE A 20 1.88 2.99 22.93
CA ILE A 20 3.27 3.34 23.26
C ILE A 20 3.35 3.61 24.76
N ALA A 21 3.85 2.65 25.52
CA ALA A 21 4.24 2.89 26.91
C ALA A 21 5.64 3.53 26.92
N ASN A 22 5.75 4.72 27.52
CA ASN A 22 7.03 5.40 27.74
C ASN A 22 7.96 4.57 28.62
N ALA A 23 9.17 4.27 28.15
CA ALA A 23 10.27 3.82 28.99
C ALA A 23 11.62 4.28 28.41
N GLY A 24 12.38 5.04 29.21
CA GLY A 24 13.70 5.54 28.85
C GLY A 24 14.71 4.44 28.51
N ALA A 25 15.73 4.79 27.71
CA ALA A 25 16.90 3.96 27.35
C ALA A 25 16.62 2.50 26.96
N ALA A 26 15.42 2.17 26.50
CA ALA A 26 15.10 0.85 25.99
C ALA A 26 15.89 0.57 24.68
N PRO A 27 16.23 -0.67 24.35
CA PRO A 27 16.74 -0.99 23.02
C PRO A 27 15.64 -0.76 21.97
N ALA A 28 16.02 -0.64 20.70
CA ALA A 28 15.04 -0.64 19.60
C ALA A 28 14.18 -1.91 19.68
N GLN A 29 12.87 -1.75 19.58
CA GLN A 29 11.93 -2.86 19.60
C GLN A 29 11.52 -3.20 18.17
N THR A 30 11.66 -4.46 17.79
CA THR A 30 11.20 -4.95 16.48
C THR A 30 10.03 -5.89 16.66
N GLN A 31 8.94 -5.65 15.92
CA GLN A 31 7.79 -6.51 15.83
C GLN A 31 7.61 -6.99 14.39
N THR A 32 7.24 -8.26 14.24
CA THR A 32 6.80 -8.81 12.95
C THR A 32 5.32 -9.17 13.05
N ILE A 33 4.52 -8.65 12.13
CA ILE A 33 3.10 -8.95 12.00
C ILE A 33 2.92 -9.77 10.73
N VAL A 34 2.26 -10.92 10.84
CA VAL A 34 1.95 -11.79 9.70
C VAL A 34 0.44 -11.92 9.60
N VAL A 35 -0.09 -11.59 8.43
CA VAL A 35 -1.50 -11.78 8.08
C VAL A 35 -1.56 -12.86 7.02
N LYS A 36 -2.47 -13.82 7.21
CA LYS A 36 -2.67 -14.91 6.26
C LYS A 36 -4.12 -15.00 5.83
N ASP A 37 -4.30 -15.29 4.55
CA ASP A 37 -5.58 -15.56 3.90
C ASP A 37 -6.67 -14.52 4.23
N ALA A 38 -6.26 -13.27 4.40
CA ALA A 38 -7.18 -12.17 4.65
C ALA A 38 -7.88 -11.79 3.35
N THR A 39 -9.13 -11.35 3.47
CA THR A 39 -9.94 -10.90 2.35
C THR A 39 -10.44 -9.48 2.59
N GLY A 40 -10.61 -8.74 1.50
CA GLY A 40 -11.13 -7.38 1.56
C GLY A 40 -11.82 -7.02 0.26
N THR A 41 -12.90 -6.25 0.37
CA THR A 41 -13.67 -5.77 -0.77
C THR A 41 -13.89 -4.28 -0.62
N PHE A 42 -13.51 -3.49 -1.63
CA PHE A 42 -13.57 -2.03 -1.57
C PHE A 42 -13.69 -1.41 -2.98
N PRO A 43 -14.28 -0.21 -3.09
CA PRO A 43 -14.36 0.49 -4.37
C PRO A 43 -13.00 1.03 -4.78
N GLU A 44 -12.65 0.85 -6.05
CA GLU A 44 -11.40 1.33 -6.65
C GLU A 44 -11.59 1.59 -8.14
N PHE A 45 -10.61 2.22 -8.78
CA PHE A 45 -10.59 2.42 -10.22
C PHE A 45 -9.51 1.58 -10.89
N ASN A 46 -9.83 1.06 -12.07
CA ASN A 46 -8.84 0.43 -12.94
C ASN A 46 -7.81 1.50 -13.38
N PRO A 47 -6.51 1.35 -13.05
CA PRO A 47 -5.51 2.38 -13.34
C PRO A 47 -5.21 2.55 -14.83
N CYS A 48 -5.59 1.58 -15.68
CA CYS A 48 -5.35 1.60 -17.11
C CYS A 48 -6.51 2.20 -17.90
N THR A 49 -7.75 1.94 -17.48
CA THR A 49 -8.95 2.42 -18.19
C THR A 49 -9.63 3.59 -17.50
N GLY A 50 -9.33 3.83 -16.22
CA GLY A 50 -10.02 4.80 -15.38
C GLY A 50 -11.43 4.37 -14.95
N ALA A 51 -11.86 3.15 -15.30
CA ALA A 51 -13.18 2.65 -14.95
C ALA A 51 -13.32 2.44 -13.44
N PRO A 52 -14.39 2.93 -12.79
CA PRO A 52 -14.68 2.59 -11.40
C PRO A 52 -15.24 1.17 -11.31
N GLY A 53 -14.97 0.51 -10.18
CA GLY A 53 -15.49 -0.81 -9.90
C GLY A 53 -15.28 -1.21 -8.45
N LEU A 54 -15.58 -2.47 -8.16
CA LEU A 54 -15.33 -3.12 -6.89
C LEU A 54 -14.13 -4.05 -7.03
N VAL A 55 -13.14 -3.90 -6.17
CA VAL A 55 -12.02 -4.84 -6.04
C VAL A 55 -12.29 -5.76 -4.88
N THR A 56 -12.14 -7.07 -5.10
CA THR A 56 -12.03 -8.07 -4.03
C THR A 56 -10.64 -8.67 -4.07
N VAL A 57 -9.95 -8.69 -2.93
CA VAL A 57 -8.63 -9.30 -2.78
C VAL A 57 -8.63 -10.43 -1.77
N THR A 58 -7.72 -11.38 -1.99
CA THR A 58 -7.30 -12.37 -0.99
C THR A 58 -5.79 -12.34 -0.91
N TYR A 59 -5.21 -12.14 0.28
CA TYR A 59 -3.80 -11.86 0.41
C TYR A 59 -3.15 -12.41 1.67
N ASN A 60 -1.83 -12.48 1.59
CA ASN A 60 -0.93 -12.71 2.71
C ASN A 60 0.01 -11.50 2.79
N SER A 61 0.30 -11.05 4.01
CA SER A 61 1.23 -9.95 4.23
C SER A 61 2.14 -10.18 5.43
N VAL A 62 3.32 -9.59 5.34
CA VAL A 62 4.31 -9.55 6.43
C VAL A 62 4.74 -8.10 6.59
N PHE A 63 4.66 -7.61 7.82
CA PHE A 63 5.13 -6.29 8.20
C PHE A 63 6.23 -6.42 9.24
N HIS A 64 7.29 -5.63 9.08
CA HIS A 64 8.34 -5.48 10.08
C HIS A 64 8.33 -4.03 10.56
N ILE A 65 8.13 -3.83 11.86
CA ILE A 65 8.08 -2.52 12.50
C ILE A 65 9.20 -2.47 13.52
N THR A 66 10.10 -1.51 13.39
CA THR A 66 11.16 -1.22 14.36
C THR A 66 10.94 0.16 14.95
N THR A 67 10.82 0.26 16.26
CA THR A 67 10.62 1.53 16.98
C THR A 67 11.78 1.77 17.94
N LEU A 68 12.36 2.97 17.88
CA LEU A 68 13.38 3.44 18.80
C LEU A 68 12.73 4.19 19.98
N PRO A 69 13.41 4.29 21.15
CA PRO A 69 12.86 4.96 22.33
C PRO A 69 12.49 6.42 22.13
N ASN A 70 13.13 7.09 21.17
CA ASN A 70 12.87 8.48 20.83
C ASN A 70 11.65 8.66 19.90
N GLY A 71 10.88 7.61 19.63
CA GLY A 71 9.72 7.63 18.75
C GLY A 71 10.05 7.57 17.26
N THR A 72 11.32 7.44 16.88
CA THR A 72 11.69 7.12 15.49
C THR A 72 11.24 5.71 15.16
N PHE A 73 10.68 5.50 13.98
CA PHE A 73 10.30 4.17 13.52
C PHE A 73 10.73 3.92 12.07
N HIS A 74 10.94 2.63 11.80
CA HIS A 74 11.11 2.07 10.47
C HIS A 74 10.05 0.99 10.28
N VAL A 75 9.31 1.05 9.17
CA VAL A 75 8.34 0.01 8.82
C VAL A 75 8.56 -0.43 7.39
N THR A 76 8.43 -1.73 7.17
CA THR A 76 8.28 -2.31 5.84
C THR A 76 7.09 -3.24 5.84
N GLY A 77 6.43 -3.36 4.68
CA GLY A 77 5.41 -4.35 4.47
C GLY A 77 5.50 -4.92 3.07
N THR A 78 5.32 -6.23 2.96
CA THR A 78 5.11 -6.91 1.69
C THR A 78 3.77 -7.61 1.75
N GLU A 79 2.95 -7.40 0.72
CA GLU A 79 1.68 -8.07 0.52
C GLU A 79 1.65 -8.69 -0.87
N THR A 80 1.20 -9.94 -0.92
CA THR A 80 0.97 -10.66 -2.17
C THR A 80 -0.40 -11.29 -2.13
N GLY A 81 -1.16 -11.11 -3.21
CA GLY A 81 -2.53 -11.60 -3.24
C GLY A 81 -3.04 -11.84 -4.65
N THR A 82 -4.28 -12.32 -4.68
CA THR A 82 -5.12 -12.36 -5.88
C THR A 82 -6.13 -11.23 -5.82
N PHE A 83 -6.61 -10.80 -6.98
CA PHE A 83 -7.70 -9.83 -7.07
C PHE A 83 -8.74 -10.28 -8.10
N THR A 84 -9.97 -9.82 -7.88
CA THR A 84 -11.03 -9.69 -8.89
C THR A 84 -11.44 -8.23 -8.93
N PHE A 85 -11.56 -7.65 -10.12
CA PHE A 85 -12.11 -6.32 -10.34
C PHE A 85 -13.39 -6.44 -11.16
N GLU A 86 -14.49 -6.00 -10.57
CA GLU A 86 -15.82 -5.95 -11.17
C GLU A 86 -16.14 -4.48 -11.53
N PRO A 87 -16.13 -4.09 -12.81
CA PRO A 87 -16.48 -2.73 -13.21
C PRO A 87 -17.94 -2.40 -12.85
N ASN A 88 -18.22 -1.14 -12.56
CA ASN A 88 -19.59 -0.68 -12.33
C ASN A 88 -20.45 -0.70 -13.61
N ASP A 89 -19.83 -0.55 -14.78
CA ASP A 89 -20.49 -0.65 -16.09
C ASP A 89 -20.55 -2.13 -16.51
N PRO A 90 -21.74 -2.73 -16.64
CA PRO A 90 -21.89 -4.15 -16.97
C PRO A 90 -21.42 -4.51 -18.39
N ASN A 91 -21.17 -3.51 -19.25
CA ASN A 91 -20.59 -3.75 -20.58
C ASN A 91 -19.06 -3.89 -20.54
N GLN A 92 -18.43 -3.58 -19.40
CA GLN A 92 -17.00 -3.75 -19.23
C GLN A 92 -16.68 -5.12 -18.62
N GLN A 93 -15.53 -5.66 -19.01
CA GLN A 93 -15.14 -7.01 -18.62
C GLN A 93 -14.59 -7.05 -17.19
N VAL A 94 -14.93 -8.12 -16.47
CA VAL A 94 -14.29 -8.48 -15.21
C VAL A 94 -12.82 -8.82 -15.46
N ALA A 95 -11.97 -8.40 -14.53
CA ALA A 95 -10.56 -8.71 -14.52
C ALA A 95 -10.18 -9.55 -13.30
N VAL A 96 -9.30 -10.52 -13.49
CA VAL A 96 -8.75 -11.34 -12.39
C VAL A 96 -7.24 -11.43 -12.49
N GLY A 97 -6.56 -11.60 -11.37
CA GLY A 97 -5.13 -11.80 -11.40
C GLY A 97 -4.47 -11.82 -10.04
N ARG A 98 -3.18 -11.46 -10.04
CA ARG A 98 -2.32 -11.37 -8.87
C ARG A 98 -1.71 -9.99 -8.75
N TYR A 99 -1.37 -9.63 -7.53
CA TYR A 99 -0.65 -8.41 -7.26
C TYR A 99 0.46 -8.62 -6.23
N THR A 100 1.39 -7.68 -6.23
CA THR A 100 2.39 -7.51 -5.18
C THR A 100 2.42 -6.05 -4.82
N PHE A 101 2.31 -5.80 -3.52
CA PHE A 101 2.43 -4.49 -2.92
C PHE A 101 3.61 -4.53 -1.96
N TRP A 102 4.45 -3.51 -2.02
CA TRP A 102 5.50 -3.31 -1.05
C TRP A 102 5.54 -1.85 -0.64
N PHE A 103 5.79 -1.60 0.63
CA PHE A 103 6.13 -0.27 1.10
C PHE A 103 7.25 -0.33 2.14
N GLY A 104 7.94 0.80 2.26
CA GLY A 104 8.91 1.06 3.30
C GLY A 104 8.85 2.51 3.71
N GLU A 105 8.87 2.77 5.02
CA GLU A 105 8.84 4.11 5.59
C GLU A 105 9.88 4.25 6.71
N ASN A 106 10.50 5.42 6.77
CA ASN A 106 11.29 5.89 7.90
C ASN A 106 10.69 7.19 8.40
N SER A 107 10.45 7.27 9.70
CA SER A 107 9.80 8.42 10.31
C SER A 107 10.37 8.72 11.68
N ASN A 108 10.43 10.01 12.01
CA ASN A 108 10.76 10.51 13.34
C ASN A 108 9.75 11.59 13.74
N GLN A 109 9.98 12.26 14.87
CA GLN A 109 9.03 13.26 15.40
C GLN A 109 8.82 14.49 14.49
N ALA A 110 9.68 14.72 13.51
CA ALA A 110 9.65 15.91 12.66
C ALA A 110 9.53 15.60 11.16
N SER A 111 9.98 14.44 10.70
CA SER A 111 10.05 14.12 9.27
C SER A 111 9.69 12.68 8.98
N SER A 112 9.18 12.45 7.77
CA SER A 112 8.88 11.12 7.25
C SER A 112 9.38 10.96 5.81
N ASN A 113 9.67 9.71 5.44
CA ASN A 113 10.00 9.33 4.08
C ASN A 113 9.48 7.92 3.81
N GLY A 114 8.62 7.79 2.80
CA GLY A 114 7.98 6.53 2.42
C GLY A 114 8.09 6.28 0.93
N THR A 115 8.32 5.02 0.57
CA THR A 115 8.25 4.52 -0.81
C THR A 115 7.26 3.38 -0.88
N VAL A 116 6.49 3.35 -1.96
CA VAL A 116 5.53 2.29 -2.27
C VAL A 116 5.80 1.79 -3.67
N THR A 117 5.74 0.48 -3.87
CA THR A 117 5.72 -0.14 -5.19
C THR A 117 4.52 -1.07 -5.29
N PHE A 118 3.88 -1.07 -6.45
CA PHE A 118 2.74 -1.91 -6.71
C PHE A 118 2.86 -2.53 -8.09
N ARG A 119 2.57 -3.83 -8.17
CA ARG A 119 2.61 -4.58 -9.42
C ARG A 119 1.37 -5.45 -9.52
N VAL A 120 0.77 -5.43 -10.70
CA VAL A 120 -0.39 -6.25 -11.06
C VAL A 120 -0.07 -7.06 -12.30
N THR A 121 -0.48 -8.31 -12.30
CA THR A 121 -0.52 -9.15 -13.49
C THR A 121 -1.81 -9.97 -13.48
N GLY A 122 -2.60 -9.85 -14.53
CA GLY A 122 -3.89 -10.50 -14.65
C GLY A 122 -4.36 -10.55 -16.08
N GLN A 123 -5.66 -10.77 -16.24
CA GLN A 123 -6.32 -10.85 -17.53
C GLN A 123 -7.81 -10.51 -17.40
N TYR A 124 -8.40 -10.05 -18.50
CA TYR A 124 -9.84 -9.95 -18.64
C TYR A 124 -10.46 -11.30 -19.02
N ALA A 125 -11.80 -11.37 -19.00
CA ALA A 125 -12.56 -12.58 -19.35
C ALA A 125 -12.29 -13.09 -20.78
N ASP A 126 -11.94 -12.22 -21.72
CA ASP A 126 -11.56 -12.60 -23.09
C ASP A 126 -10.10 -13.07 -23.24
N GLY A 127 -9.36 -13.11 -22.13
CA GLY A 127 -7.96 -13.53 -22.09
C GLY A 127 -6.96 -12.41 -22.39
N SER A 128 -7.40 -11.19 -22.68
CA SER A 128 -6.50 -10.05 -22.88
C SER A 128 -5.72 -9.74 -21.60
N PRO A 129 -4.39 -9.50 -21.68
CA PRO A 129 -3.54 -9.37 -20.50
C PRO A 129 -3.70 -8.01 -19.82
N ILE A 130 -3.54 -8.00 -18.50
CA ILE A 130 -3.46 -6.80 -17.68
C ILE A 130 -2.11 -6.77 -16.99
N ARG A 131 -1.35 -5.69 -17.21
CA ARG A 131 -0.08 -5.46 -16.54
C ARG A 131 -0.01 -4.00 -16.10
N PHE A 132 0.18 -3.80 -14.81
CA PHE A 132 0.37 -2.48 -14.24
C PHE A 132 1.54 -2.51 -13.27
N ASN A 133 2.40 -1.51 -13.36
CA ASN A 133 3.44 -1.26 -12.37
C ASN A 133 3.36 0.19 -11.94
N SER A 134 3.46 0.44 -10.64
CA SER A 134 3.62 1.79 -10.10
C SER A 134 4.66 1.87 -8.99
N VAL A 135 5.18 3.08 -8.86
CA VAL A 135 6.02 3.51 -7.75
C VAL A 135 5.51 4.86 -7.27
N ALA A 136 5.43 5.02 -5.96
CA ALA A 136 5.14 6.29 -5.34
C ALA A 136 6.17 6.57 -4.23
N HIS A 137 6.45 7.83 -4.02
CA HIS A 137 7.33 8.28 -2.95
C HIS A 137 6.78 9.55 -2.34
N VAL A 138 6.93 9.66 -1.02
CA VAL A 138 6.62 10.84 -0.26
C VAL A 138 7.73 11.10 0.75
N SER A 139 8.13 12.35 0.87
CA SER A 139 8.99 12.79 1.96
C SER A 139 8.48 14.10 2.50
N VAL A 140 8.36 14.19 3.83
CA VAL A 140 7.98 15.38 4.56
C VAL A 140 9.14 15.75 5.48
N SER A 141 9.65 16.97 5.36
CA SER A 141 10.71 17.49 6.22
C SER A 141 10.15 18.12 7.51
N ALA A 142 11.04 18.42 8.46
CA ALA A 142 10.70 19.10 9.72
C ALA A 142 9.99 20.46 9.55
N THR A 143 10.20 21.14 8.44
CA THR A 143 9.55 22.43 8.13
C THR A 143 8.23 22.26 7.38
N GLY A 144 7.80 21.03 7.11
CA GLY A 144 6.61 20.71 6.33
C GLY A 144 6.84 20.74 4.81
N ALA A 145 8.07 20.96 4.34
CA ALA A 145 8.35 20.85 2.90
C ALA A 145 8.17 19.39 2.46
N THR A 146 7.39 19.20 1.39
CA THR A 146 6.97 17.88 0.90
C THR A 146 7.50 17.63 -0.51
N THR A 147 8.12 16.47 -0.71
CA THR A 147 8.46 15.94 -2.03
C THR A 147 7.62 14.70 -2.28
N THR A 148 6.80 14.74 -3.34
CA THR A 148 5.93 13.61 -3.70
C THR A 148 6.03 13.33 -5.18
N PHE A 149 6.12 12.06 -5.54
CA PHE A 149 5.88 11.62 -6.91
C PHE A 149 5.12 10.30 -6.93
N GLU A 150 4.39 10.08 -8.02
CA GLU A 150 3.73 8.82 -8.32
C GLU A 150 3.82 8.59 -9.83
N PHE A 151 4.33 7.42 -10.21
CA PHE A 151 4.40 6.97 -11.59
C PHE A 151 3.71 5.63 -11.69
N GLY A 152 2.79 5.50 -12.64
CA GLY A 152 2.12 4.25 -12.98
C GLY A 152 2.18 4.02 -14.48
N ARG A 153 2.38 2.76 -14.89
CA ARG A 153 2.42 2.38 -16.30
C ARG A 153 1.65 1.09 -16.53
N CYS A 154 0.77 1.15 -17.52
CA CYS A 154 0.11 -0.02 -18.10
C CYS A 154 0.92 -0.54 -19.29
N HIS A 155 0.91 -1.86 -19.49
CA HIS A 155 1.64 -2.54 -20.57
C HIS A 155 0.72 -3.46 -21.36
#